data_AF-A0A8C5TEC4-F1
#
_entry.id   AF-A0A8C5TEC4-F1
#
_cell.length_a   1.000
_cell.length_b   1.000
_cell.length_c   1.000
_cell.angle_alpha   90.00
_cell.angle_beta   90.00
_cell.angle_gamma   90.00
#
_symmetry.space_group_name_H-M   'P 1'
#
loop_
_entity.id
_entity.type
_entity.pdbx_description
1 polymer ?
#
loop_
_entity_poly.entity_id
_entity_poly.type
_entity_poly.pdbx_seq_one_letter_code
_entity_poly.pdbx_strand_id
1 'polypeptide(L)'
;MLTSLHTEKYVKPSMQRHELSMLDIALSRYKILPLEVSIPKVKNRIQSSLAYLPKVPLGFFLLILRTAGKPTSSLESLCLLSIPRKDDNDVEAKQMVMNIVRALGLTPLDKGTLLAAQEIENFPLQLFPMWKFPIFLSLGLTTFFFLYCLALDVIYTYIYEKNNFSFFIAITIPNRVCPVMALILLALVYLPGIFAAIIQLYRGTKYRRFPDWLDKWMLCRKQLGLIALAFASLHVVFTLVAPLRAFVRWRIGKGIVSQVSFVHSLLPGLVTLFGSRNLGFFLFVLLGITSLPSVSNNVNWREFRFVQSKLGYLSLILCTAHTLVYGGKWFLSPSAYRWYLPNIYMLSLVVPCAVLVVKFVLIFPCVDKPLTQIRQGWERNPKYSEQSNYIINKSAV
;
A
#
# COMPACT_ATOMS: atom_id res chain seq x y z
N MET A 1 26.37 -36.50 -34.15
CA MET A 1 25.51 -36.92 -33.03
C MET A 1 24.65 -35.72 -32.63
N LEU A 2 23.57 -35.53 -33.39
CA LEU A 2 22.59 -34.46 -33.23
C LEU A 2 21.67 -34.81 -32.05
N THR A 3 21.55 -33.94 -31.06
CA THR A 3 20.45 -34.00 -30.09
C THR A 3 19.58 -32.75 -30.25
N SER A 4 18.46 -32.98 -30.91
CA SER A 4 17.28 -32.12 -30.97
C SER A 4 16.80 -31.79 -29.56
N LEU A 5 16.70 -30.50 -29.22
CA LEU A 5 16.00 -30.03 -28.03
C LEU A 5 14.72 -29.33 -28.47
N HIS A 6 13.62 -30.04 -28.20
CA HIS A 6 12.23 -29.73 -28.46
C HIS A 6 11.83 -28.31 -28.01
N THR A 7 11.78 -27.36 -28.95
CA THR A 7 11.08 -26.08 -28.81
C THR A 7 9.66 -26.22 -29.36
N GLU A 8 8.83 -27.04 -28.70
CA GLU A 8 7.44 -27.22 -29.12
C GLU A 8 6.52 -27.22 -27.90
N LYS A 9 6.21 -26.00 -27.45
CA LYS A 9 5.00 -25.61 -26.71
C LYS A 9 5.14 -24.11 -26.47
N TYR A 10 4.14 -23.33 -26.87
CA TYR A 10 4.02 -21.86 -26.79
C TYR A 10 4.15 -21.04 -28.09
N VAL A 11 4.00 -21.63 -29.29
CA VAL A 11 3.76 -20.85 -30.52
C VAL A 11 2.27 -20.91 -30.88
N LYS A 12 1.61 -19.75 -30.99
CA LYS A 12 0.25 -19.64 -31.58
C LYS A 12 0.40 -19.63 -33.12
N PRO A 13 -0.54 -20.19 -33.91
CA PRO A 13 -0.38 -20.44 -35.35
C PRO A 13 -0.47 -19.20 -36.27
N SER A 14 -0.30 -17.98 -35.75
CA SER A 14 -0.51 -16.74 -36.52
C SER A 14 0.74 -15.88 -36.69
N MET A 15 1.91 -16.36 -36.26
CA MET A 15 3.18 -15.74 -36.62
C MET A 15 3.62 -16.34 -37.96
N GLN A 16 3.49 -15.58 -39.04
CA GLN A 16 3.90 -16.04 -40.36
C GLN A 16 5.39 -16.42 -40.30
N ARG A 17 5.71 -17.59 -40.86
CA ARG A 17 7.04 -18.22 -40.93
C ARG A 17 8.16 -17.27 -41.44
N HIS A 18 7.78 -16.13 -42.04
CA HIS A 18 8.64 -15.07 -42.52
C HIS A 18 9.17 -14.11 -41.45
N GLU A 19 8.42 -13.85 -40.38
CA GLU A 19 8.88 -12.96 -39.29
C GLU A 19 9.92 -13.65 -38.40
N LEU A 20 9.77 -14.97 -38.19
CA LEU A 20 10.75 -15.82 -37.52
C LEU A 20 12.06 -15.92 -38.34
N SER A 21 11.98 -16.03 -39.67
CA SER A 21 13.20 -16.07 -40.49
C SER A 21 13.95 -14.74 -40.51
N MET A 22 13.24 -13.61 -40.45
CA MET A 22 13.86 -12.28 -40.34
C MET A 22 14.56 -12.07 -38.99
N LEU A 23 13.97 -12.61 -37.91
CA LEU A 23 14.60 -12.67 -36.58
C LEU A 23 15.89 -13.50 -36.60
N ASP A 24 15.86 -14.69 -37.19
CA ASP A 24 17.04 -15.57 -37.28
C ASP A 24 18.14 -14.99 -38.19
N ILE A 25 17.75 -14.30 -39.28
CA ILE A 25 18.69 -13.60 -40.19
C ILE A 25 19.33 -12.38 -39.49
N ALA A 26 18.54 -11.62 -38.70
CA ALA A 26 19.07 -10.50 -37.92
C ALA A 26 19.97 -10.97 -36.77
N LEU A 27 19.69 -12.09 -36.13
CA LEU A 27 20.50 -12.66 -35.04
C LEU A 27 21.81 -13.28 -35.55
N SER A 28 21.79 -13.90 -36.73
CA SER A 28 22.98 -14.54 -37.33
C SER A 28 24.02 -13.55 -37.89
N ARG A 29 23.60 -12.36 -38.38
CA ARG A 29 24.55 -11.35 -38.91
C ARG A 29 25.43 -10.69 -37.84
N TYR A 30 25.06 -10.73 -36.57
CA TYR A 30 25.70 -9.92 -35.52
C TYR A 30 26.33 -10.75 -34.38
N LYS A 31 26.49 -12.08 -34.53
CA LYS A 31 26.98 -12.97 -33.45
C LYS A 31 26.21 -12.77 -32.12
N ILE A 32 24.91 -12.55 -32.22
CA ILE A 32 24.01 -12.45 -31.06
C ILE A 32 23.60 -13.89 -30.75
N LEU A 33 24.13 -14.50 -29.66
CA LEU A 33 23.71 -15.84 -29.23
C LEU A 33 22.18 -15.89 -29.05
N PRO A 34 21.56 -17.06 -29.29
CA PRO A 34 20.12 -17.22 -29.16
C PRO A 34 19.68 -16.80 -27.77
N LEU A 35 18.62 -16.03 -27.81
CA LEU A 35 18.14 -15.26 -26.70
C LEU A 35 17.48 -16.20 -25.68
N GLU A 36 18.15 -16.47 -24.57
CA GLU A 36 17.72 -17.49 -23.62
C GLU A 36 16.68 -16.90 -22.65
N VAL A 37 15.43 -17.38 -22.72
CA VAL A 37 14.36 -16.97 -21.80
C VAL A 37 14.26 -18.03 -20.70
N SER A 38 15.04 -17.88 -19.64
CA SER A 38 15.01 -18.81 -18.50
C SER A 38 14.32 -18.17 -17.29
N ILE A 39 13.10 -18.60 -16.99
CA ILE A 39 12.38 -18.20 -15.77
C ILE A 39 12.58 -19.31 -14.72
N PRO A 40 13.27 -19.05 -13.59
CA PRO A 40 13.47 -20.07 -12.56
C PRO A 40 12.14 -20.44 -11.89
N LYS A 41 11.87 -21.74 -11.68
CA LYS A 41 10.60 -22.22 -11.07
C LYS A 41 10.45 -21.86 -9.57
N VAL A 42 11.55 -21.61 -8.85
CA VAL A 42 11.58 -21.30 -7.41
C VAL A 42 12.77 -20.37 -7.12
N LYS A 43 12.65 -19.48 -6.12
CA LYS A 43 13.72 -18.59 -5.63
C LYS A 43 14.80 -19.37 -4.86
N ASN A 44 15.50 -20.26 -5.54
CA ASN A 44 16.53 -21.13 -4.94
C ASN A 44 17.97 -20.71 -5.26
N ARG A 45 18.19 -19.60 -5.98
CA ARG A 45 19.51 -19.21 -6.48
C ARG A 45 20.01 -17.92 -5.79
N ILE A 46 21.21 -17.97 -5.20
CA ILE A 46 21.87 -16.86 -4.48
C ILE A 46 22.29 -15.74 -5.45
N GLN A 47 22.54 -16.10 -6.70
CA GLN A 47 22.88 -15.23 -7.83
C GLN A 47 21.90 -15.50 -8.98
N SER A 48 21.57 -14.48 -9.79
CA SER A 48 20.75 -14.67 -11.00
C SER A 48 21.37 -15.72 -11.90
N SER A 49 20.56 -16.35 -12.76
CA SER A 49 21.06 -17.34 -13.73
C SER A 49 22.19 -16.73 -14.60
N LEU A 50 22.17 -15.42 -14.74
CA LEU A 50 23.13 -14.57 -15.46
C LEU A 50 24.48 -14.35 -14.75
N ALA A 51 24.54 -14.34 -13.41
CA ALA A 51 25.81 -14.15 -12.68
C ALA A 51 26.69 -15.42 -12.66
N TYR A 52 26.12 -16.58 -13.00
CA TYR A 52 26.82 -17.87 -13.15
C TYR A 52 27.44 -18.09 -14.55
N LEU A 53 27.28 -17.15 -15.49
CA LEU A 53 27.76 -17.26 -16.87
C LEU A 53 29.06 -16.47 -17.17
N PRO A 54 30.12 -16.39 -16.33
CA PRO A 54 31.31 -15.61 -16.67
C PRO A 54 32.27 -16.31 -17.66
N LYS A 55 31.83 -17.33 -18.42
CA LYS A 55 32.69 -18.10 -19.33
C LYS A 55 32.09 -18.41 -20.72
N VAL A 56 31.04 -17.69 -21.15
CA VAL A 56 30.46 -17.86 -22.49
C VAL A 56 30.52 -16.52 -23.23
N PRO A 57 31.06 -16.46 -24.47
CA PRO A 57 31.20 -15.19 -25.19
C PRO A 57 29.84 -14.71 -25.72
N LEU A 58 29.53 -13.43 -25.49
CA LEU A 58 28.47 -12.63 -26.15
C LEU A 58 27.08 -13.30 -26.28
N GLY A 59 26.25 -13.23 -25.23
CA GLY A 59 24.83 -13.58 -25.32
C GLY A 59 23.89 -12.51 -24.82
N PHE A 60 22.86 -12.22 -25.62
CA PHE A 60 21.82 -11.23 -25.34
C PHE A 60 20.61 -11.91 -24.69
N PHE A 61 20.08 -11.34 -23.62
CA PHE A 61 18.89 -11.84 -22.94
C PHE A 61 17.74 -10.84 -23.07
N LEU A 62 16.57 -11.31 -23.53
CA LEU A 62 15.33 -10.53 -23.61
C LEU A 62 14.25 -11.29 -22.83
N LEU A 63 13.74 -10.67 -21.77
CA LEU A 63 12.73 -11.28 -20.93
C LEU A 63 11.36 -10.74 -21.34
N ILE A 64 10.67 -11.48 -22.21
CA ILE A 64 9.28 -11.20 -22.56
C ILE A 64 8.41 -11.57 -21.36
N LEU A 65 8.02 -10.59 -20.56
CA LEU A 65 6.96 -10.78 -19.58
C LEU A 65 5.63 -10.83 -20.33
N ARG A 66 5.17 -12.04 -20.61
CA ARG A 66 3.78 -12.26 -20.97
C ARG A 66 2.93 -11.99 -19.73
N THR A 67 2.12 -10.93 -19.76
CA THR A 67 1.09 -10.71 -18.75
C THR A 67 0.17 -11.92 -18.74
N ALA A 68 0.17 -12.68 -17.65
CA ALA A 68 -0.64 -13.88 -17.53
C ALA A 68 -2.13 -13.51 -17.61
N GLY A 69 -2.84 -14.05 -18.61
CA GLY A 69 -4.31 -14.11 -18.62
C GLY A 69 -5.09 -13.28 -19.65
N LYS A 70 -4.46 -12.51 -20.56
CA LYS A 70 -5.22 -11.81 -21.62
C LYS A 70 -5.27 -12.58 -22.96
N PRO A 71 -6.44 -12.69 -23.61
CA PRO A 71 -6.55 -13.15 -25.00
C PRO A 71 -5.95 -12.10 -25.96
N THR A 72 -5.50 -12.61 -27.10
CA THR A 72 -4.51 -12.05 -28.07
C THR A 72 -4.81 -10.70 -28.76
N SER A 73 -5.79 -9.92 -28.32
CA SER A 73 -6.21 -8.68 -29.01
C SER A 73 -5.87 -7.37 -28.28
N SER A 74 -5.19 -7.42 -27.12
CA SER A 74 -4.64 -6.20 -26.48
C SER A 74 -3.24 -6.47 -25.93
N LEU A 75 -2.26 -6.47 -26.83
CA LEU A 75 -0.83 -6.64 -26.53
C LEU A 75 -0.24 -5.37 -25.92
N GLU A 76 -0.65 -5.02 -24.69
CA GLU A 76 0.22 -4.22 -23.81
C GLU A 76 1.13 -5.17 -23.03
N SER A 77 2.08 -5.80 -23.75
CA SER A 77 3.08 -6.67 -23.13
C SER A 77 4.38 -5.89 -22.97
N LEU A 78 4.69 -5.56 -21.73
CA LEU A 78 5.91 -4.87 -21.30
C LEU A 78 7.08 -5.86 -21.39
N CYS A 79 8.08 -5.57 -22.22
CA CYS A 79 9.29 -6.38 -22.31
C CYS A 79 10.40 -5.74 -21.47
N LEU A 80 10.87 -6.44 -20.44
CA LEU A 80 11.95 -5.93 -19.57
C LEU A 80 13.29 -6.41 -20.13
N LEU A 81 14.15 -5.47 -20.49
CA LEU A 81 15.43 -5.76 -21.10
C LEU A 81 16.60 -5.43 -20.16
N SER A 82 17.55 -6.37 -20.03
CA SER A 82 18.86 -6.13 -19.41
C SER A 82 19.92 -6.89 -20.19
N ILE A 83 20.93 -6.19 -20.71
CA ILE A 83 21.98 -6.75 -21.57
C ILE A 83 23.32 -6.77 -20.81
N PRO A 84 24.19 -7.79 -20.99
CA PRO A 84 25.50 -7.86 -20.34
C PRO A 84 26.48 -6.79 -20.86
N ARG A 85 27.51 -6.46 -20.07
CA ARG A 85 28.63 -5.62 -20.51
C ARG A 85 29.97 -6.22 -20.10
N LYS A 86 30.91 -6.20 -21.03
CA LYS A 86 32.37 -6.15 -20.88
C LYS A 86 32.89 -5.98 -22.33
N ASP A 87 33.14 -4.82 -22.90
CA ASP A 87 33.50 -3.49 -22.47
C ASP A 87 32.81 -2.50 -23.43
N ASP A 88 32.70 -1.21 -23.09
CA ASP A 88 32.22 -0.10 -23.95
C ASP A 88 31.00 -0.23 -24.91
N ASN A 89 29.90 0.43 -24.52
CA ASN A 89 28.93 1.10 -25.40
C ASN A 89 28.17 0.32 -26.48
N ASP A 90 27.70 -0.89 -26.19
CA ASP A 90 26.65 -1.52 -27.01
C ASP A 90 25.24 -0.93 -26.75
N VAL A 91 25.15 0.41 -26.66
CA VAL A 91 23.88 1.14 -26.80
C VAL A 91 23.21 0.73 -28.12
N GLU A 92 24.01 0.46 -29.15
CA GLU A 92 23.57 -0.04 -30.45
C GLU A 92 22.87 -1.39 -30.33
N ALA A 93 23.48 -2.37 -29.66
CA ALA A 93 22.87 -3.68 -29.51
C ALA A 93 21.61 -3.63 -28.62
N LYS A 94 21.60 -2.77 -27.60
CA LYS A 94 20.41 -2.48 -26.80
C LYS A 94 19.30 -1.84 -27.61
N GLN A 95 19.63 -0.85 -28.42
CA GLN A 95 18.69 -0.18 -29.31
C GLN A 95 18.16 -1.14 -30.37
N MET A 96 19.00 -2.04 -30.89
CA MET A 96 18.61 -3.07 -31.85
C MET A 96 17.58 -4.03 -31.25
N VAL A 97 17.84 -4.54 -30.04
CA VAL A 97 16.87 -5.40 -29.36
C VAL A 97 15.57 -4.64 -29.02
N MET A 98 15.66 -3.37 -28.60
CA MET A 98 14.46 -2.55 -28.40
C MET A 98 13.68 -2.33 -29.72
N ASN A 99 14.36 -2.17 -30.85
CA ASN A 99 13.72 -2.02 -32.16
C ASN A 99 13.02 -3.31 -32.59
N ILE A 100 13.61 -4.48 -32.34
CA ILE A 100 12.98 -5.78 -32.57
C ILE A 100 11.71 -5.90 -31.71
N VAL A 101 11.77 -5.54 -30.42
CA VAL A 101 10.60 -5.55 -29.52
C VAL A 101 9.50 -4.62 -30.03
N ARG A 102 9.84 -3.42 -30.50
CA ARG A 102 8.88 -2.49 -31.12
C ARG A 102 8.27 -3.06 -32.40
N ALA A 103 9.07 -3.70 -33.25
CA ALA A 103 8.59 -4.35 -34.47
C ALA A 103 7.60 -5.49 -34.18
N LEU A 104 7.77 -6.18 -33.05
CA LEU A 104 6.83 -7.19 -32.53
C LEU A 104 5.56 -6.58 -31.90
N GLY A 105 5.38 -5.25 -31.95
CA GLY A 105 4.24 -4.55 -31.36
C GLY A 105 4.28 -4.45 -29.84
N LEU A 106 5.43 -4.72 -29.22
CA LEU A 106 5.63 -4.66 -27.77
C LEU A 106 6.30 -3.35 -27.35
N THR A 107 6.12 -2.95 -26.09
CA THR A 107 6.78 -1.77 -25.53
C THR A 107 8.03 -2.19 -24.76
N PRO A 108 9.25 -1.93 -25.28
CA PRO A 108 10.47 -2.21 -24.54
C PRO A 108 10.63 -1.24 -23.38
N LEU A 109 10.87 -1.75 -22.17
CA LEU A 109 11.24 -0.95 -21.02
C LEU A 109 12.68 -1.28 -20.60
N ASP A 110 13.52 -0.26 -20.70
CA ASP A 110 14.90 -0.33 -20.29
C ASP A 110 15.03 -0.28 -18.75
N LYS A 111 15.67 -1.29 -18.17
CA LYS A 111 15.94 -1.40 -16.72
C LYS A 111 17.40 -1.11 -16.33
N GLY A 112 18.21 -0.63 -17.26
CA GLY A 112 19.59 -0.22 -17.00
C GLY A 112 20.59 -1.35 -17.24
N THR A 113 21.39 -1.69 -16.21
CA THR A 113 22.52 -2.62 -16.30
C THR A 113 22.11 -4.06 -15.96
N LEU A 114 23.00 -5.04 -16.21
CA LEU A 114 22.78 -6.46 -15.88
C LEU A 114 22.53 -6.72 -14.39
N LEU A 115 22.93 -5.80 -13.50
CA LEU A 115 22.60 -5.91 -12.07
C LEU A 115 21.08 -5.90 -11.82
N ALA A 116 20.30 -5.26 -12.70
CA ALA A 116 18.84 -5.28 -12.64
C ALA A 116 18.23 -6.61 -13.11
N ALA A 117 19.00 -7.50 -13.73
CA ALA A 117 18.49 -8.73 -14.31
C ALA A 117 17.97 -9.71 -13.24
N GLN A 118 18.59 -9.73 -12.06
CA GLN A 118 18.08 -10.50 -10.92
C GLN A 118 16.71 -9.98 -10.45
N GLU A 119 16.47 -8.68 -10.51
CA GLU A 119 15.16 -8.10 -10.18
C GLU A 119 14.11 -8.50 -11.23
N ILE A 120 14.49 -8.47 -12.52
CA ILE A 120 13.64 -8.86 -13.65
C ILE A 120 13.26 -10.35 -13.59
N GLU A 121 14.22 -11.25 -13.32
CA GLU A 121 13.98 -12.69 -13.16
C GLU A 121 13.05 -12.99 -11.98
N ASN A 122 13.18 -12.24 -10.89
CA ASN A 122 12.36 -12.42 -9.69
C ASN A 122 10.97 -11.77 -9.79
N PHE A 123 10.77 -10.82 -10.71
CA PHE A 123 9.52 -10.09 -10.86
C PHE A 123 8.30 -11.01 -11.11
N PRO A 124 8.30 -11.96 -12.08
CA PRO A 124 7.14 -12.82 -12.34
C PRO A 124 6.86 -13.83 -11.21
N LEU A 125 7.84 -14.10 -10.34
CA LEU A 125 7.71 -15.04 -9.22
C LEU A 125 7.08 -14.40 -7.98
N GLN A 126 7.01 -13.07 -7.92
CA GLN A 126 6.52 -12.35 -6.76
C GLN A 126 5.01 -12.14 -6.84
N LEU A 127 4.25 -12.86 -6.02
CA LEU A 127 2.82 -12.58 -5.81
C LEU A 127 2.64 -11.58 -4.66
N PHE A 128 2.23 -10.36 -5.00
CA PHE A 128 1.90 -9.26 -4.07
C PHE A 128 2.83 -9.12 -2.84
N PRO A 129 4.16 -9.00 -3.04
CA PRO A 129 5.14 -9.05 -1.95
C PRO A 129 4.91 -7.96 -0.89
N MET A 130 4.57 -6.75 -1.32
CA MET A 130 4.33 -5.60 -0.45
C MET A 130 2.95 -5.61 0.24
N TRP A 131 2.04 -6.50 -0.16
CA TRP A 131 0.69 -6.57 0.42
C TRP A 131 0.56 -7.60 1.53
N LYS A 132 1.51 -8.53 1.66
CA LYS A 132 1.46 -9.59 2.67
C LYS A 132 1.24 -9.03 4.08
N PHE A 133 2.14 -8.16 4.53
CA PHE A 133 2.05 -7.56 5.86
C PHE A 133 0.75 -6.74 6.06
N PRO A 134 0.39 -5.79 5.16
CA PRO A 134 -0.88 -5.07 5.26
C PRO A 134 -2.12 -5.97 5.33
N ILE A 135 -2.17 -7.03 4.52
CA ILE A 135 -3.30 -7.98 4.50
C ILE A 135 -3.37 -8.73 5.83
N PHE A 136 -2.28 -9.36 6.28
CA PHE A 136 -2.29 -10.11 7.55
C PHE A 136 -2.61 -9.21 8.75
N LEU A 137 -2.05 -8.00 8.80
CA LEU A 137 -2.37 -7.02 9.83
C LEU A 137 -3.85 -6.65 9.82
N SER A 138 -4.40 -6.33 8.64
CA SER A 138 -5.81 -5.97 8.50
C SER A 138 -6.75 -7.12 8.84
N LEU A 139 -6.41 -8.35 8.47
CA LEU A 139 -7.17 -9.55 8.78
C LEU A 139 -7.20 -9.80 10.29
N GLY A 140 -6.02 -9.81 10.94
CA GLY A 140 -5.92 -10.03 12.38
C GLY A 140 -6.69 -9.00 13.20
N LEU A 141 -6.53 -7.71 12.86
CA LEU A 141 -7.28 -6.63 13.51
C LEU A 141 -8.80 -6.74 13.25
N THR A 142 -9.21 -7.05 12.01
CA THR A 142 -10.63 -7.22 11.67
C THR A 142 -11.25 -8.36 12.47
N THR A 143 -10.58 -9.52 12.53
CA THR A 143 -11.04 -10.67 13.31
C THR A 143 -11.15 -10.32 14.80
N PHE A 144 -10.15 -9.65 15.36
CA PHE A 144 -10.18 -9.21 16.76
C PHE A 144 -11.38 -8.32 17.06
N PHE A 145 -11.57 -7.24 16.28
CA PHE A 145 -12.68 -6.30 16.50
C PHE A 145 -14.04 -6.91 16.19
N PHE A 146 -14.11 -7.83 15.23
CA PHE A 146 -15.33 -8.56 14.94
C PHE A 146 -15.75 -9.44 16.10
N LEU A 147 -14.82 -10.24 16.67
CA LEU A 147 -15.08 -11.06 17.85
C LEU A 147 -15.44 -10.21 19.06
N TYR A 148 -14.78 -9.05 19.23
CA TYR A 148 -15.10 -8.08 20.27
C TYR A 148 -16.55 -7.57 20.17
N CYS A 149 -16.97 -7.13 18.97
CA CYS A 149 -18.36 -6.72 18.74
C CYS A 149 -19.34 -7.88 18.91
N LEU A 150 -19.00 -9.08 18.45
CA LEU A 150 -19.85 -10.27 18.60
C LEU A 150 -20.08 -10.57 20.09
N ALA A 151 -19.04 -10.49 20.92
CA ALA A 151 -19.15 -10.67 22.36
C ALA A 151 -20.06 -9.61 23.00
N LEU A 152 -19.89 -8.33 22.67
CA LEU A 152 -20.63 -7.24 23.34
C LEU A 152 -22.04 -6.97 22.79
N ASP A 153 -22.30 -7.22 21.52
CA ASP A 153 -23.59 -6.91 20.89
C ASP A 153 -24.49 -8.14 20.75
N VAL A 154 -23.93 -9.35 20.64
CA VAL A 154 -24.69 -10.60 20.50
C VAL A 154 -24.66 -11.41 21.79
N ILE A 155 -23.48 -11.79 22.28
CA ILE A 155 -23.37 -12.70 23.43
C ILE A 155 -23.86 -12.02 24.72
N TYR A 156 -23.43 -10.80 25.01
CA TYR A 156 -23.90 -10.04 26.18
C TYR A 156 -25.43 -9.92 26.18
N THR A 157 -25.99 -9.48 25.05
CA THR A 157 -27.43 -9.25 24.92
C THR A 157 -28.24 -10.55 25.00
N TYR A 158 -27.68 -11.65 24.50
CA TYR A 158 -28.27 -12.97 24.63
C TYR A 158 -28.31 -13.45 26.09
N ILE A 159 -27.20 -13.29 26.84
CA ILE A 159 -27.11 -13.76 28.23
C ILE A 159 -27.96 -12.92 29.17
N TYR A 160 -27.84 -11.58 29.11
CA TYR A 160 -28.42 -10.68 30.11
C TYR A 160 -29.81 -10.17 29.73
N GLU A 161 -30.05 -9.87 28.45
CA GLU A 161 -31.34 -9.34 27.99
C GLU A 161 -32.27 -10.44 27.43
N LYS A 162 -31.78 -11.70 27.33
CA LYS A 162 -32.49 -12.87 26.77
C LYS A 162 -33.08 -12.63 25.36
N ASN A 163 -32.47 -11.72 24.61
CA ASN A 163 -32.91 -11.32 23.28
C ASN A 163 -31.95 -11.85 22.19
N ASN A 164 -32.52 -12.43 21.13
CA ASN A 164 -31.77 -12.98 20.00
C ASN A 164 -31.49 -11.90 18.94
N PHE A 165 -30.34 -11.23 19.04
CA PHE A 165 -29.88 -10.24 18.04
C PHE A 165 -28.86 -10.79 17.03
N SER A 166 -28.85 -12.10 16.77
CA SER A 166 -27.89 -12.75 15.86
C SER A 166 -27.89 -12.15 14.44
N PHE A 167 -29.01 -11.58 13.99
CA PHE A 167 -29.11 -10.89 12.70
C PHE A 167 -28.23 -9.62 12.59
N PHE A 168 -27.66 -9.13 13.71
CA PHE A 168 -26.67 -8.04 13.69
C PHE A 168 -25.36 -8.44 13.02
N ILE A 169 -25.02 -9.74 12.99
CA ILE A 169 -23.79 -10.28 12.41
C ILE A 169 -23.65 -9.90 10.93
N ALA A 170 -24.75 -9.86 10.18
CA ALA A 170 -24.70 -9.66 8.73
C ALA A 170 -24.33 -8.23 8.29
N ILE A 171 -24.81 -7.20 9.00
CA ILE A 171 -24.65 -5.80 8.55
C ILE A 171 -24.29 -4.87 9.71
N THR A 172 -24.93 -5.02 10.88
CA THR A 172 -24.72 -4.10 12.01
C THR A 172 -23.30 -4.20 12.56
N ILE A 173 -22.78 -5.41 12.77
CA ILE A 173 -21.41 -5.64 13.26
C ILE A 173 -20.38 -5.19 12.22
N PRO A 174 -20.44 -5.61 10.94
CA PRO A 174 -19.56 -5.09 9.91
C PRO A 174 -19.56 -3.56 9.81
N ASN A 175 -20.73 -2.90 9.91
CA ASN A 175 -20.81 -1.44 9.88
C ASN A 175 -20.18 -0.74 11.10
N ARG A 176 -19.92 -1.46 12.20
CA ARG A 176 -19.14 -0.95 13.34
C ARG A 176 -17.64 -1.23 13.17
N VAL A 177 -17.28 -2.42 12.67
CA VAL A 177 -15.87 -2.83 12.49
C VAL A 177 -15.19 -2.05 11.37
N CYS A 178 -15.88 -1.83 10.24
CA CYS A 178 -15.29 -1.19 9.06
C CYS A 178 -14.78 0.24 9.30
N PRO A 179 -15.54 1.17 9.91
CA PRO A 179 -15.01 2.50 10.20
C PRO A 179 -13.86 2.47 11.22
N VAL A 180 -13.89 1.55 12.18
CA VAL A 180 -12.81 1.34 13.16
C VAL A 180 -11.53 0.90 12.46
N MET A 181 -11.63 -0.09 11.57
CA MET A 181 -10.53 -0.58 10.76
C MET A 181 -9.97 0.50 9.84
N ALA A 182 -10.84 1.25 9.15
CA ALA A 182 -10.43 2.35 8.28
C ALA A 182 -9.64 3.41 9.05
N LEU A 183 -10.12 3.81 10.24
CA LEU A 183 -9.49 4.84 11.06
C LEU A 183 -8.15 4.40 11.64
N ILE A 184 -8.06 3.18 12.20
CA ILE A 184 -6.80 2.63 12.73
C ILE A 184 -5.77 2.47 11.62
N LEU A 185 -6.14 1.87 10.48
CA LEU A 185 -5.22 1.68 9.37
C LEU A 185 -4.74 3.01 8.79
N LEU A 186 -5.63 4.01 8.66
CA LEU A 186 -5.24 5.37 8.25
C LEU A 186 -4.25 6.00 9.23
N ALA A 187 -4.44 5.83 10.54
CA ALA A 187 -3.47 6.30 11.54
C ALA A 187 -2.10 5.57 11.40
N LEU A 188 -2.11 4.25 11.14
CA LEU A 188 -0.91 3.46 10.91
C LEU A 188 -0.15 3.84 9.63
N VAL A 189 -0.77 4.52 8.67
CA VAL A 189 -0.08 5.11 7.51
C VAL A 189 0.82 6.27 7.93
N TYR A 190 0.37 7.10 8.87
CA TYR A 190 1.08 8.32 9.30
C TYR A 190 2.04 8.09 10.47
N LEU A 191 1.75 7.10 11.32
CA LEU A 191 2.54 6.74 12.49
C LEU A 191 4.05 6.48 12.22
N PRO A 192 4.48 5.74 11.17
CA PRO A 192 5.92 5.53 10.93
C PRO A 192 6.65 6.82 10.57
N GLY A 193 5.96 7.80 9.98
CA GLY A 193 6.54 9.12 9.71
C GLY A 193 6.84 9.91 11.00
N ILE A 194 6.05 9.69 12.05
CA ILE A 194 6.27 10.25 13.38
C ILE A 194 7.47 9.57 14.04
N PHE A 195 7.52 8.23 14.03
CA PHE A 195 8.68 7.48 14.54
C PHE A 195 9.98 7.88 13.84
N ALA A 196 9.95 8.03 12.51
CA ALA A 196 11.08 8.50 11.74
C ALA A 196 11.55 9.90 12.19
N ALA A 197 10.62 10.83 12.45
CA ALA A 197 10.96 12.17 12.94
C ALA A 197 11.58 12.14 14.34
N ILE A 198 11.03 11.33 15.26
CA ILE A 198 11.56 11.16 16.62
C ILE A 198 12.97 10.56 16.57
N ILE A 199 13.18 9.51 15.77
CA ILE A 199 14.49 8.88 15.60
C ILE A 199 15.51 9.86 14.98
N GLN A 200 15.10 10.67 14.00
CA GLN A 200 15.96 11.71 13.41
C GLN A 200 16.36 12.75 14.45
N LEU A 201 15.42 13.22 15.28
CA LEU A 201 15.71 14.17 16.36
C LEU A 201 16.61 13.58 17.44
N TYR A 202 16.36 12.33 17.84
CA TYR A 202 17.17 11.62 18.82
C TYR A 202 18.61 11.42 18.35
N ARG A 203 18.78 11.00 17.08
CA ARG A 203 20.11 10.78 16.49
C ARG A 203 20.81 12.09 16.10
N GLY A 204 20.06 13.16 15.85
CA GLY A 204 20.59 14.43 15.40
C GLY A 204 21.24 14.39 14.01
N THR A 205 20.88 13.42 13.16
CA THR A 205 21.37 13.28 11.77
C THR A 205 20.34 12.54 10.91
N LYS A 206 20.31 12.84 9.60
CA LYS A 206 19.49 12.13 8.61
C LYS A 206 20.22 10.97 7.92
N TYR A 207 21.55 10.88 8.06
CA TYR A 207 22.39 9.97 7.27
C TYR A 207 22.44 8.55 7.84
N ARG A 208 21.96 8.34 9.07
CA ARG A 208 21.85 7.00 9.68
C ARG A 208 20.59 6.28 9.19
N ARG A 209 20.78 5.08 8.63
CA ARG A 209 19.69 4.20 8.17
C ARG A 209 18.67 3.93 9.28
N PHE A 210 17.38 3.92 8.93
CA PHE A 210 16.33 3.52 9.87
C PHE A 210 16.44 2.03 10.24
N PRO A 211 15.96 1.63 11.42
CA PRO A 211 15.80 0.22 11.76
C PRO A 211 14.97 -0.50 10.69
N ASP A 212 15.33 -1.75 10.37
CA ASP A 212 14.72 -2.50 9.25
C ASP A 212 13.19 -2.65 9.37
N TRP A 213 12.66 -2.75 10.59
CA TRP A 213 11.21 -2.83 10.82
C TRP A 213 10.49 -1.55 10.38
N LEU A 214 11.10 -0.38 10.62
CA LEU A 214 10.53 0.91 10.27
C LEU A 214 10.66 1.17 8.77
N ASP A 215 11.80 0.78 8.17
CA ASP A 215 12.03 0.87 6.73
C ASP A 215 10.98 0.04 5.96
N LYS A 216 10.78 -1.23 6.36
CA LYS A 216 9.74 -2.10 5.79
C LYS A 216 8.34 -1.51 5.96
N TRP A 217 8.02 -0.94 7.12
CA TRP A 217 6.71 -0.32 7.35
C TRP A 217 6.51 0.94 6.50
N MET A 218 7.54 1.79 6.35
CA MET A 218 7.49 2.99 5.51
C MET A 218 7.20 2.68 4.04
N LEU A 219 7.68 1.54 3.54
CA LEU A 219 7.42 1.07 2.17
C LEU A 219 5.99 0.53 1.98
N CYS A 220 5.36 0.02 3.03
CA CYS A 220 4.01 -0.56 2.99
C CYS A 220 2.88 0.47 3.21
N ARG A 221 3.20 1.76 3.40
CA ARG A 221 2.22 2.83 3.70
C ARG A 221 1.13 2.96 2.64
N LYS A 222 1.49 2.84 1.36
CA LYS A 222 0.52 2.93 0.25
C LYS A 222 -0.53 1.82 0.34
N GLN A 223 -0.09 0.59 0.59
CA GLN A 223 -0.94 -0.59 0.69
C GLN A 223 -1.87 -0.49 1.91
N LEU A 224 -1.34 -0.05 3.07
CA LEU A 224 -2.16 0.21 4.25
C LEU A 224 -3.23 1.28 3.98
N GLY A 225 -2.87 2.38 3.30
CA GLY A 225 -3.81 3.45 2.95
C GLY A 225 -4.91 2.98 1.99
N LEU A 226 -4.58 2.11 1.02
CA LEU A 226 -5.57 1.54 0.10
C LEU A 226 -6.54 0.57 0.79
N ILE A 227 -6.04 -0.29 1.70
CA ILE A 227 -6.91 -1.17 2.49
C ILE A 227 -7.82 -0.34 3.40
N ALA A 228 -7.27 0.70 4.04
CA ALA A 228 -8.04 1.63 4.87
C ALA A 228 -9.15 2.33 4.06
N LEU A 229 -8.86 2.76 2.83
CA LEU A 229 -9.85 3.33 1.92
C LEU A 229 -10.94 2.31 1.55
N ALA A 230 -10.59 1.04 1.31
CA ALA A 230 -11.57 0.00 1.04
C ALA A 230 -12.56 -0.20 2.20
N PHE A 231 -12.05 -0.26 3.44
CA PHE A 231 -12.91 -0.31 4.63
C PHE A 231 -13.78 0.95 4.80
N ALA A 232 -13.23 2.13 4.49
CA ALA A 232 -13.99 3.38 4.54
C ALA A 232 -15.14 3.38 3.52
N SER A 233 -14.88 2.94 2.28
CA SER A 233 -15.90 2.80 1.25
C SER A 233 -16.99 1.80 1.65
N LEU A 234 -16.60 0.66 2.23
CA LEU A 234 -17.54 -0.35 2.71
C LEU A 234 -18.40 0.18 3.88
N HIS A 235 -17.83 0.97 4.78
CA HIS A 235 -18.57 1.67 5.83
C HIS A 235 -19.61 2.65 5.26
N VAL A 236 -19.25 3.41 4.21
CA VAL A 236 -20.20 4.32 3.53
C VAL A 236 -21.36 3.50 2.94
N VAL A 237 -21.06 2.42 2.21
CA VAL A 237 -22.10 1.54 1.64
C VAL A 237 -23.03 0.98 2.72
N PHE A 238 -22.48 0.43 3.81
CA PHE A 238 -23.31 -0.11 4.89
C PHE A 238 -24.14 0.96 5.60
N THR A 239 -23.62 2.18 5.73
CA THR A 239 -24.35 3.31 6.31
C THR A 239 -25.49 3.77 5.40
N LEU A 240 -25.28 3.80 4.08
CA LEU A 240 -26.32 4.16 3.10
C LEU A 240 -27.42 3.11 3.00
N VAL A 241 -27.10 1.82 3.17
CA VAL A 241 -28.08 0.72 3.16
C VAL A 241 -28.85 0.61 4.49
N ALA A 242 -28.33 1.15 5.59
CA ALA A 242 -28.95 1.07 6.92
C ALA A 242 -30.45 1.46 6.98
N PRO A 243 -30.93 2.58 6.41
CA PRO A 243 -32.35 2.97 6.46
C PRO A 243 -33.28 2.03 5.65
N LEU A 244 -32.75 1.21 4.74
CA LEU A 244 -33.55 0.25 3.98
C LEU A 244 -33.90 -1.00 4.82
N ARG A 245 -33.19 -1.22 5.94
CA ARG A 245 -33.36 -2.43 6.75
C ARG A 245 -34.62 -2.36 7.60
N ALA A 246 -35.41 -3.44 7.57
CA ALA A 246 -36.64 -3.60 8.35
C ALA A 246 -36.44 -3.29 9.85
N PHE A 247 -35.35 -3.77 10.45
CA PHE A 247 -35.03 -3.50 11.87
C PHE A 247 -34.86 -2.01 12.18
N VAL A 248 -34.18 -1.25 11.31
CA VAL A 248 -33.97 0.19 11.50
C VAL A 248 -35.29 0.94 11.32
N ARG A 249 -36.07 0.58 10.30
CA ARG A 249 -37.41 1.13 10.08
C ARG A 249 -38.33 0.87 11.28
N TRP A 250 -38.36 -0.35 11.79
CA TRP A 250 -39.12 -0.73 12.97
C TRP A 250 -38.67 0.06 14.22
N ARG A 251 -37.35 0.20 14.45
CA ARG A 251 -36.82 0.94 15.60
C ARG A 251 -37.16 2.43 15.52
N ILE A 252 -37.04 3.05 14.34
CA ILE A 252 -37.43 4.45 14.11
C ILE A 252 -38.94 4.60 14.31
N GLY A 253 -39.75 3.71 13.73
CA GLY A 253 -41.21 3.71 13.89
C GLY A 253 -41.65 3.60 15.36
N LYS A 254 -41.06 2.66 16.12
CA LYS A 254 -41.29 2.53 17.57
C LYS A 254 -40.89 3.81 18.32
N GLY A 255 -39.76 4.42 17.95
CA GLY A 255 -39.29 5.68 18.51
C GLY A 255 -40.26 6.83 18.25
N ILE A 256 -40.74 6.98 17.02
CA ILE A 256 -41.74 7.99 16.64
C ILE A 256 -43.03 7.75 17.40
N VAL A 257 -43.57 6.52 17.42
CA VAL A 257 -44.79 6.21 18.17
C VAL A 257 -44.64 6.53 19.67
N SER A 258 -43.47 6.26 20.26
CA SER A 258 -43.18 6.65 21.66
C SER A 258 -42.97 8.14 21.88
N GLN A 259 -42.71 8.92 20.82
CA GLN A 259 -42.50 10.37 20.84
C GLN A 259 -43.69 11.17 20.30
N VAL A 260 -44.70 10.51 19.72
CA VAL A 260 -45.98 11.14 19.35
C VAL A 260 -46.77 11.58 20.60
N SER A 261 -46.28 11.27 21.81
CA SER A 261 -46.69 11.89 23.08
C SER A 261 -45.87 13.14 23.48
N PHE A 262 -44.87 13.58 22.71
CA PHE A 262 -44.11 14.81 22.96
C PHE A 262 -43.61 15.43 21.65
N VAL A 263 -44.43 16.32 21.08
CA VAL A 263 -44.02 17.18 19.96
C VAL A 263 -43.04 18.22 20.49
N HIS A 264 -41.82 18.21 19.96
CA HIS A 264 -41.12 19.33 19.31
C HIS A 264 -39.59 19.22 19.45
N SER A 265 -38.89 19.71 18.43
CA SER A 265 -37.44 19.96 18.38
C SER A 265 -36.51 18.75 18.15
N LEU A 266 -36.35 18.34 16.88
CA LEU A 266 -35.08 17.70 16.46
C LEU A 266 -34.71 17.95 14.98
N LEU A 267 -35.17 19.05 14.40
CA LEU A 267 -34.87 19.40 13.00
C LEU A 267 -33.56 20.21 12.80
N PRO A 268 -33.05 21.05 13.72
CA PRO A 268 -31.84 21.83 13.42
C PRO A 268 -30.51 21.06 13.58
N GLY A 269 -30.49 19.94 14.32
CA GLY A 269 -29.24 19.24 14.67
C GLY A 269 -28.78 18.18 13.65
N LEU A 270 -29.67 17.73 12.76
CA LEU A 270 -29.31 16.74 11.73
C LEU A 270 -28.53 17.39 10.59
N VAL A 271 -28.89 18.62 10.18
CA VAL A 271 -28.38 19.27 8.96
C VAL A 271 -26.91 19.70 9.07
N THR A 272 -26.45 20.08 10.27
CA THR A 272 -25.05 20.50 10.52
C THR A 272 -24.07 19.33 10.67
N LEU A 273 -24.54 18.11 10.96
CA LEU A 273 -23.68 16.93 11.11
C LEU A 273 -23.36 16.22 9.78
N PHE A 274 -24.14 16.44 8.71
CA PHE A 274 -23.89 15.81 7.41
C PHE A 274 -22.79 16.52 6.60
N GLY A 275 -22.63 17.84 6.76
CA GLY A 275 -21.66 18.63 5.98
C GLY A 275 -20.19 18.28 6.29
N SER A 276 -19.85 18.11 7.58
CA SER A 276 -18.49 17.75 8.01
C SER A 276 -18.15 16.27 7.81
N ARG A 277 -19.17 15.39 7.80
CA ARG A 277 -19.01 13.93 7.72
C ARG A 277 -18.60 13.43 6.32
N ASN A 278 -19.05 14.11 5.27
CA ASN A 278 -18.73 13.76 3.89
C ASN A 278 -17.33 14.24 3.47
N LEU A 279 -16.80 15.29 4.12
CA LEU A 279 -15.52 15.89 3.74
C LEU A 279 -14.32 14.97 4.03
N GLY A 280 -14.34 14.25 5.16
CA GLY A 280 -13.27 13.31 5.52
C GLY A 280 -13.13 12.16 4.51
N PHE A 281 -14.27 11.58 4.09
CA PHE A 281 -14.31 10.53 3.07
C PHE A 281 -13.92 11.06 1.69
N PHE A 282 -14.39 12.24 1.29
CA PHE A 282 -14.00 12.89 0.05
C PHE A 282 -12.47 13.05 -0.07
N LEU A 283 -11.83 13.57 0.99
CA LEU A 283 -10.37 13.68 1.04
C LEU A 283 -9.69 12.31 1.00
N PHE A 284 -10.28 11.29 1.60
CA PHE A 284 -9.74 9.93 1.55
C PHE A 284 -9.77 9.35 0.13
N VAL A 285 -10.88 9.55 -0.60
CA VAL A 285 -10.98 9.18 -2.02
C VAL A 285 -9.92 9.91 -2.86
N LEU A 286 -9.71 11.21 -2.61
CA LEU A 286 -8.67 11.99 -3.26
C LEU A 286 -7.25 11.43 -3.02
N LEU A 287 -6.95 11.00 -1.78
CA LEU A 287 -5.69 10.31 -1.45
C LEU A 287 -5.56 8.98 -2.20
N GLY A 288 -6.67 8.26 -2.39
CA GLY A 288 -6.73 7.03 -3.19
C GLY A 288 -6.42 7.28 -4.66
N ILE A 289 -7.09 8.25 -5.29
CA ILE A 289 -6.91 8.59 -6.70
C ILE A 289 -5.46 9.01 -6.97
N THR A 290 -4.88 9.85 -6.12
CA THR A 290 -3.48 10.30 -6.26
C THR A 290 -2.45 9.20 -6.01
N SER A 291 -2.85 8.05 -5.46
CA SER A 291 -1.96 6.89 -5.30
C SER A 291 -1.86 6.02 -6.57
N LEU A 292 -2.74 6.22 -7.55
CA LEU A 292 -2.69 5.51 -8.84
C LEU A 292 -1.40 5.89 -9.58
N PRO A 293 -0.65 4.92 -10.16
CA PRO A 293 0.59 5.22 -10.88
C PRO A 293 0.41 6.24 -12.01
N SER A 294 -0.71 6.20 -12.72
CA SER A 294 -1.04 7.15 -13.80
C SER A 294 -1.14 8.59 -13.31
N VAL A 295 -1.70 8.83 -12.13
CA VAL A 295 -1.82 10.17 -11.54
C VAL A 295 -0.51 10.55 -10.84
N SER A 296 0.08 9.63 -10.08
CA SER A 296 1.32 9.88 -9.34
C SER A 296 2.51 10.22 -10.23
N ASN A 297 2.55 9.70 -11.48
CA ASN A 297 3.61 10.02 -12.44
C ASN A 297 3.40 11.37 -13.14
N ASN A 298 2.19 11.93 -13.10
CA ASN A 298 1.83 13.21 -13.72
C ASN A 298 1.86 14.39 -12.75
N VAL A 299 2.15 14.14 -11.47
CA VAL A 299 2.11 15.14 -10.40
C VAL A 299 3.52 15.38 -9.89
N ASN A 300 3.89 16.64 -9.69
CA ASN A 300 5.20 16.96 -9.17
C ASN A 300 5.34 16.51 -7.70
N TRP A 301 6.55 16.24 -7.24
CA TRP A 301 6.77 15.74 -5.89
C TRP A 301 6.30 16.71 -4.78
N ARG A 302 6.32 18.03 -5.03
CA ARG A 302 5.75 19.03 -4.12
C ARG A 302 4.24 18.89 -3.97
N GLU A 303 3.54 18.71 -5.09
CA GLU A 303 2.09 18.52 -5.14
C GLU A 303 1.69 17.17 -4.53
N PHE A 304 2.41 16.11 -4.89
CA PHE A 304 2.20 14.77 -4.31
C PHE A 304 2.37 14.80 -2.80
N ARG A 305 3.41 15.47 -2.30
CA ARG A 305 3.64 15.65 -0.86
C ARG A 305 2.53 16.48 -0.21
N PHE A 306 2.04 17.53 -0.87
CA PHE A 306 0.93 18.32 -0.33
C PHE A 306 -0.31 17.45 -0.14
N VAL A 307 -0.70 16.67 -1.16
CA VAL A 307 -1.87 15.79 -1.07
C VAL A 307 -1.66 14.68 -0.04
N GLN A 308 -0.62 13.86 -0.21
CA GLN A 308 -0.42 12.67 0.63
C GLN A 308 -0.02 12.97 2.08
N SER A 309 0.54 14.15 2.35
CA SER A 309 0.92 14.57 3.71
C SER A 309 -0.07 15.56 4.31
N LYS A 310 -0.27 16.75 3.72
CA LYS A 310 -1.09 17.80 4.35
C LYS A 310 -2.57 17.45 4.32
N LEU A 311 -3.12 17.10 3.14
CA LEU A 311 -4.51 16.63 3.05
C LEU A 311 -4.70 15.28 3.74
N GLY A 312 -3.65 14.47 3.77
CA GLY A 312 -3.57 13.24 4.56
C GLY A 312 -3.86 13.41 6.05
N TYR A 313 -3.10 14.26 6.72
CA TYR A 313 -3.33 14.57 8.14
C TYR A 313 -4.67 15.29 8.34
N LEU A 314 -5.11 16.13 7.40
CA LEU A 314 -6.44 16.75 7.47
C LEU A 314 -7.57 15.70 7.43
N SER A 315 -7.46 14.70 6.55
CA SER A 315 -8.39 13.58 6.50
C SER A 315 -8.39 12.80 7.82
N LEU A 316 -7.22 12.51 8.40
CA LEU A 316 -7.12 11.86 9.71
C LEU A 316 -7.81 12.68 10.82
N ILE A 317 -7.61 14.00 10.85
CA ILE A 317 -8.25 14.91 11.81
C ILE A 317 -9.77 14.87 11.64
N LEU A 318 -10.27 15.02 10.42
CA LEU A 318 -11.72 15.03 10.14
C LEU A 318 -12.37 13.68 10.48
N CYS A 319 -11.74 12.56 10.14
CA CYS A 319 -12.24 11.22 10.46
C CYS A 319 -12.22 10.94 11.99
N THR A 320 -11.19 11.43 12.69
CA THR A 320 -11.11 11.33 14.16
C THR A 320 -12.17 12.22 14.82
N ALA A 321 -12.32 13.46 14.37
CA ALA A 321 -13.35 14.38 14.83
C ALA A 321 -14.76 13.83 14.57
N HIS A 322 -14.99 13.22 13.41
CA HIS A 322 -16.25 12.53 13.11
C HIS A 322 -16.60 11.48 14.17
N THR A 323 -15.61 10.66 14.57
CA THR A 323 -15.79 9.61 15.57
C THR A 323 -15.96 10.17 16.99
N LEU A 324 -15.25 11.25 17.33
CA LEU A 324 -15.40 11.95 18.61
C LEU A 324 -16.79 12.57 18.77
N VAL A 325 -17.28 13.27 17.74
CA VAL A 325 -18.63 13.85 17.72
C VAL A 325 -19.70 12.74 17.78
N TYR A 326 -19.47 11.61 17.11
CA TYR A 326 -20.33 10.44 17.21
C TYR A 326 -20.41 9.86 18.62
N GLY A 327 -19.27 9.77 19.33
CA GLY A 327 -19.21 9.31 20.72
C GLY A 327 -19.90 10.26 21.71
N GLY A 328 -19.69 11.57 21.54
CA GLY A 328 -20.36 12.63 22.31
C GLY A 328 -20.48 12.34 23.81
N LYS A 329 -21.70 12.51 24.35
CA LYS A 329 -22.02 12.29 25.77
C LYS A 329 -21.95 10.82 26.22
N TRP A 330 -21.88 9.85 25.31
CA TRP A 330 -21.80 8.42 25.65
C TRP A 330 -20.43 8.03 26.18
N PHE A 331 -19.39 8.85 25.95
CA PHE A 331 -18.04 8.59 26.42
C PHE A 331 -17.92 8.50 27.95
N LEU A 332 -18.73 9.32 28.66
CA LEU A 332 -18.69 9.47 30.11
C LEU A 332 -19.82 8.72 30.83
N SER A 333 -20.68 8.00 30.10
CA SER A 333 -21.82 7.30 30.70
C SER A 333 -21.40 5.91 31.20
N PRO A 334 -21.48 5.61 32.51
CA PRO A 334 -21.14 4.28 33.04
C PRO A 334 -21.99 3.16 32.43
N SER A 335 -23.24 3.47 32.05
CA SER A 335 -24.16 2.53 31.41
C SER A 335 -23.75 2.11 29.99
N ALA A 336 -22.77 2.77 29.37
CA ALA A 336 -22.27 2.40 28.05
C ALA A 336 -21.28 1.22 28.08
N TYR A 337 -20.75 0.88 29.27
CA TYR A 337 -19.74 -0.16 29.46
C TYR A 337 -20.41 -1.50 29.78
N ARG A 338 -20.36 -2.43 28.82
CA ARG A 338 -20.84 -3.81 29.01
C ARG A 338 -19.67 -4.66 29.47
N TRP A 339 -19.83 -5.42 30.55
CA TRP A 339 -18.73 -6.18 31.19
C TRP A 339 -17.48 -5.33 31.46
N TYR A 340 -17.66 -4.06 31.85
CA TYR A 340 -16.58 -3.11 32.07
C TYR A 340 -15.70 -2.83 30.83
N LEU A 341 -16.08 -3.34 29.66
CA LEU A 341 -15.37 -3.14 28.41
C LEU A 341 -15.86 -1.87 27.71
N PRO A 342 -14.94 -1.04 27.16
CA PRO A 342 -15.30 0.18 26.45
C PRO A 342 -15.99 -0.12 25.12
N ASN A 343 -16.72 0.85 24.58
CA ASN A 343 -17.30 0.67 23.26
C ASN A 343 -16.20 0.62 22.19
N ILE A 344 -16.43 -0.10 21.08
CA ILE A 344 -15.44 -0.33 20.04
C ILE A 344 -14.88 0.97 19.44
N TYR A 345 -15.71 2.02 19.30
CA TYR A 345 -15.25 3.31 18.78
C TYR A 345 -14.28 4.03 19.73
N MET A 346 -14.27 3.72 21.03
CA MET A 346 -13.29 4.29 21.97
C MET A 346 -11.91 3.67 21.76
N LEU A 347 -11.88 2.35 21.53
CA LEU A 347 -10.65 1.63 21.19
C LEU A 347 -10.06 2.13 19.86
N SER A 348 -10.91 2.46 18.89
CA SER A 348 -10.44 2.97 17.60
C SER A 348 -9.82 4.36 17.66
N LEU A 349 -10.16 5.17 18.66
CA LEU A 349 -9.63 6.52 18.85
C LEU A 349 -8.22 6.56 19.44
N VAL A 350 -7.77 5.48 20.10
CA VAL A 350 -6.47 5.46 20.81
C VAL A 350 -5.30 5.77 19.86
N VAL A 351 -5.17 5.02 18.76
CA VAL A 351 -4.05 5.18 17.82
C VAL A 351 -4.11 6.52 17.07
N PRO A 352 -5.24 6.93 16.46
CA PRO A 352 -5.36 8.23 15.80
C PRO A 352 -5.08 9.41 16.74
N CYS A 353 -5.63 9.41 17.95
CA CYS A 353 -5.38 10.49 18.90
C CYS A 353 -3.90 10.56 19.31
N ALA A 354 -3.26 9.43 19.58
CA ALA A 354 -1.81 9.40 19.86
C ALA A 354 -1.00 9.96 18.68
N VAL A 355 -1.31 9.58 17.44
CA VAL A 355 -0.68 10.11 16.23
C VAL A 355 -0.87 11.62 16.14
N LEU A 356 -2.07 12.14 16.35
CA LEU A 356 -2.37 13.56 16.25
C LEU A 356 -1.69 14.38 17.36
N VAL A 357 -1.67 13.89 18.61
CA VAL A 357 -1.00 14.57 19.73
C VAL A 357 0.50 14.65 19.48
N VAL A 358 1.15 13.54 19.11
CA VAL A 358 2.59 13.56 18.85
C VAL A 358 2.89 14.39 17.60
N LYS A 359 2.05 14.34 16.58
CA LYS A 359 2.18 15.20 15.39
C LYS A 359 2.08 16.68 15.76
N PHE A 360 1.16 17.04 16.64
CA PHE A 360 1.01 18.40 17.14
C PHE A 360 2.28 18.86 17.88
N VAL A 361 2.85 18.01 18.75
CA VAL A 361 4.14 18.27 19.41
C VAL A 361 5.26 18.53 18.38
N LEU A 362 5.34 17.71 17.32
CA LEU A 362 6.35 17.85 16.27
C LEU A 362 6.19 19.10 15.40
N ILE A 363 5.02 19.75 15.39
CA ILE A 363 4.77 20.99 14.62
C ILE A 363 5.22 22.23 15.40
N PHE A 364 5.40 22.16 16.72
CA PHE A 364 5.85 23.32 17.48
C PHE A 364 7.21 23.82 16.96
N PRO A 365 7.39 25.16 16.84
CA PRO A 365 8.62 25.72 16.27
C PRO A 365 9.91 25.27 16.95
N CYS A 366 9.85 24.95 18.25
CA CYS A 366 10.99 24.44 19.01
C CYS A 366 11.47 23.05 18.55
N VAL A 367 10.59 22.23 17.97
CA VAL A 367 10.89 20.88 17.47
C VAL A 367 10.98 20.85 15.94
N ASP A 368 10.15 21.62 15.25
CA ASP A 368 10.12 21.63 13.79
C ASP A 368 11.36 22.30 13.17
N LYS A 369 11.89 23.36 13.78
CA LYS A 369 13.13 24.02 13.34
C LYS A 369 14.35 23.07 13.35
N PRO A 370 14.71 22.41 14.47
CA PRO A 370 15.84 21.47 14.47
C PRO A 370 15.58 20.27 13.56
N LEU A 371 14.33 19.76 13.48
CA LEU A 371 13.99 18.68 12.56
C LEU A 371 14.19 19.08 11.10
N THR A 372 13.82 20.31 10.74
CA THR A 372 14.01 20.86 9.39
C THR A 372 15.49 21.03 9.07
N GLN A 373 16.28 21.54 10.00
CA GLN A 373 17.75 21.62 9.86
C GLN A 373 18.37 20.23 9.63
N ILE A 374 17.99 19.23 10.43
CA ILE A 374 18.47 17.84 10.26
C ILE A 374 18.11 17.30 8.86
N ARG A 375 16.89 17.58 8.38
CA ARG A 375 16.45 17.17 7.03
C ARG A 375 17.21 17.90 5.92
N GLN A 376 17.60 19.15 6.14
CA GLN A 376 18.46 19.91 5.24
C GLN A 376 19.91 19.41 5.25
N GLY A 377 20.34 18.71 6.31
CA GLY A 377 21.66 18.06 6.38
C GLY A 377 22.49 18.45 7.60
N TRP A 378 21.91 19.17 8.55
CA TRP A 378 22.57 19.52 9.81
C TRP A 378 22.80 18.27 10.68
N GLU A 379 23.98 18.20 11.32
CA GLU A 379 24.34 17.15 12.28
C GLU A 379 24.67 17.75 13.65
N ARG A 380 24.13 17.17 14.72
CA ARG A 380 24.33 17.66 16.09
C ARG A 380 25.74 17.42 16.64
N ASN A 381 26.46 16.43 16.09
CA ASN A 381 27.84 16.11 16.46
C ASN A 381 28.56 15.41 15.29
N PRO A 382 29.31 16.14 14.44
CA PRO A 382 30.01 15.54 13.29
C PRO A 382 31.17 14.60 13.70
N LYS A 383 31.69 14.71 14.94
CA LYS A 383 32.89 13.98 15.41
C LYS A 383 32.74 12.44 15.44
N TYR A 384 31.52 11.90 15.51
CA TYR A 384 31.32 10.45 15.55
C TYR A 384 31.45 9.80 14.16
N SER A 385 31.32 10.56 13.06
CA SER A 385 31.48 10.05 11.69
C SER A 385 32.96 9.98 11.28
N GLU A 386 33.78 10.97 11.70
CA GLU A 386 35.23 10.95 11.51
C GLU A 386 35.87 9.76 12.23
N GLN A 387 35.44 9.44 13.46
CA GLN A 387 36.05 8.35 14.23
C GLN A 387 35.68 6.97 13.68
N SER A 388 34.47 6.78 13.12
CA SER A 388 34.12 5.53 12.42
C SER A 388 34.87 5.36 11.10
N ASN A 389 35.04 6.44 10.32
CA ASN A 389 35.81 6.38 9.07
C ASN A 389 37.31 6.19 9.33
N TYR A 390 37.83 6.76 10.42
CA TYR A 390 39.21 6.55 10.84
C TYR A 390 39.46 5.11 11.30
N ILE A 391 38.53 4.49 12.03
CA ILE A 391 38.65 3.07 12.45
C ILE A 391 38.55 2.12 11.25
N ILE A 392 37.63 2.37 10.30
CA ILE A 392 37.48 1.54 9.09
C ILE A 392 38.73 1.62 8.21
N ASN A 393 39.29 2.82 8.00
CA ASN A 393 40.52 2.99 7.23
C ASN A 393 41.75 2.38 7.92
N LYS A 394 41.77 2.29 9.25
CA LYS A 394 42.87 1.69 10.01
C LYS A 394 42.79 0.16 10.09
N SER A 395 41.63 -0.43 9.80
CA SER A 395 41.43 -1.89 9.69
C SER A 395 41.58 -2.43 8.26
N ALA A 396 41.71 -1.54 7.28
CA ALA A 396 41.87 -1.87 5.86
C ALA A 396 43.32 -1.66 5.35
N VAL A 397 44.23 -1.30 6.25
CA VAL A 397 45.71 -1.31 6.09
C VAL A 397 46.23 -2.40 7.00
#